data_AF-A0A7Y3GWH6-F1
#
_entry.id   AF-A0A7Y3GWH6-F1
#
_cell.length_a   1.000
_cell.length_b   1.000
_cell.length_c   1.000
_cell.angle_alpha   90.00
_cell.angle_beta   90.00
_cell.angle_gamma   90.00
#
_symmetry.space_group_name_H-M   'P 1'
#
loop_
_entity.id
_entity.type
_entity.pdbx_description
1 polymer ?
#
loop_
_entity_poly.entity_id
_entity_poly.type
_entity_poly.pdbx_seq_one_letter_code
_entity_poly.pdbx_strand_id
1 'polypeptide(L)'
;RAIYLGADLPHADLALAVKETRAAALALGIAHQRVGAVRHYLTELDRRLEPEVEIWIGGARCNELSGGRVRAIPNFAALEERVYVLQDALR
;
A
#
# COMPACT_ATOMS: atom_id res chain seq x y z
N ARG A 1 -0.30 8.20 13.15
CA ARG A 1 -1.72 8.46 12.73
C ARG A 1 -1.92 7.84 11.35
N ALA A 2 -3.01 7.11 11.08
CA ALA A 2 -3.34 6.75 9.67
C ALA A 2 -4.38 7.69 9.08
N ILE A 3 -4.37 7.70 7.76
CA ILE A 3 -5.27 8.44 6.89
C ILE A 3 -5.87 7.40 5.95
N TYR A 4 -7.20 7.32 5.94
CA TYR A 4 -7.93 6.39 5.08
C TYR A 4 -8.27 7.10 3.78
N LEU A 5 -7.91 6.48 2.67
CA LEU A 5 -8.15 7.00 1.34
C LEU A 5 -9.24 6.15 0.66
N GLY A 6 -9.94 6.74 -0.31
CA GLY A 6 -10.96 6.04 -1.09
C GLY A 6 -10.38 4.96 -2.02
N ALA A 7 -11.27 4.19 -2.63
CA ALA A 7 -10.90 3.18 -3.63
C ALA A 7 -10.58 3.82 -5.00
N ASP A 8 -9.86 3.07 -5.84
CA ASP A 8 -9.58 3.40 -7.26
C ASP A 8 -8.94 4.77 -7.51
N LEU A 9 -8.19 5.27 -6.53
CA LEU A 9 -7.39 6.48 -6.70
C LEU A 9 -6.26 6.25 -7.72
N PRO A 10 -5.92 7.25 -8.54
CA PRO A 10 -4.73 7.21 -9.36
C PRO A 10 -3.45 7.08 -8.51
N HIS A 11 -2.45 6.36 -9.02
CA HIS A 11 -1.16 6.18 -8.33
C HIS A 11 -0.43 7.52 -8.06
N ALA A 12 -0.68 8.55 -8.87
CA ALA A 12 -0.11 9.88 -8.68
C ALA A 12 -0.70 10.58 -7.44
N ASP A 13 -2.01 10.43 -7.23
CA ASP A 13 -2.72 11.05 -6.11
C ASP A 13 -2.36 10.35 -4.80
N LEU A 14 -2.20 9.03 -4.82
CA LEU A 14 -1.69 8.28 -3.67
C LEU A 14 -0.27 8.73 -3.29
N ALA A 15 0.62 8.88 -4.27
CA ALA A 15 1.99 9.34 -4.01
C ALA A 15 2.03 10.76 -3.45
N LEU A 16 1.17 11.66 -3.96
CA LEU A 16 1.02 13.01 -3.42
C LEU A 16 0.52 12.97 -1.96
N ALA A 17 -0.51 12.18 -1.67
CA ALA A 17 -1.03 12.04 -0.32
C ALA A 17 0.02 11.49 0.65
N VAL A 18 0.80 10.49 0.25
CA VAL A 18 1.91 9.96 1.07
C VAL A 18 2.93 11.06 1.38
N LYS A 19 3.31 11.85 0.37
CA LYS A 19 4.28 12.94 0.52
C LYS A 19 3.77 14.05 1.44
N GLU A 20 2.55 14.53 1.22
CA GLU A 20 1.96 15.62 2.01
C GLU A 20 1.76 15.23 3.47
N THR A 21 1.44 13.97 3.71
CA THR A 21 1.19 13.43 5.05
C THR A 21 2.44 12.89 5.72
N ARG A 22 3.57 12.82 4.98
CA ARG A 22 4.84 12.21 5.41
C ARG A 22 4.63 10.80 5.98
N ALA A 23 3.79 10.01 5.30
CA ALA A 23 3.48 8.66 5.75
C ALA A 23 4.70 7.74 5.60
N ALA A 24 5.04 7.01 6.67
CA ALA A 24 6.12 6.03 6.65
C ALA A 24 5.75 4.72 5.91
N ALA A 25 4.47 4.45 5.74
CA ALA A 25 3.97 3.27 5.05
C ALA A 25 2.67 3.57 4.29
N LEU A 26 2.49 2.90 3.15
CA LEU A 26 1.28 2.88 2.36
C LEU A 26 0.71 1.45 2.34
N ALA A 27 -0.49 1.28 2.90
CA ALA A 27 -1.22 0.02 2.89
C ALA A 27 -2.31 0.05 1.80
N LEU A 28 -2.33 -0.95 0.93
CA LEU A 28 -3.30 -1.08 -0.16
C LEU A 28 -4.09 -2.38 -0.06
N GLY A 29 -5.41 -2.22 -0.12
CA GLY A 29 -6.34 -3.33 -0.25
C GLY A 29 -6.55 -3.73 -1.71
N ILE A 30 -6.21 -4.95 -2.08
CA ILE A 30 -6.40 -5.46 -3.43
C ILE A 30 -7.71 -6.26 -3.49
N ALA A 31 -8.70 -5.73 -4.21
CA ALA A 31 -9.95 -6.43 -4.49
C ALA A 31 -9.98 -7.07 -5.90
N HIS A 32 -9.10 -6.65 -6.82
CA HIS A 32 -9.19 -7.02 -8.23
C HIS A 32 -8.31 -8.23 -8.61
N GLN A 33 -8.87 -9.15 -9.42
CA GLN A 33 -8.16 -10.35 -9.89
C GLN A 33 -7.22 -10.17 -11.10
N ARG A 34 -7.18 -8.99 -11.76
CA ARG A 34 -6.33 -8.74 -12.94
C ARG A 34 -4.90 -8.37 -12.54
N VAL A 35 -4.09 -9.39 -12.22
CA VAL A 35 -2.72 -9.24 -11.71
C VAL A 35 -1.83 -8.33 -12.56
N GLY A 36 -1.92 -8.40 -13.90
CA GLY A 36 -1.08 -7.56 -14.78
C GLY A 36 -1.31 -6.06 -14.60
N ALA A 37 -2.58 -5.63 -14.54
CA ALA A 37 -2.94 -4.23 -14.34
C ALA A 37 -2.51 -3.74 -12.95
N VAL A 38 -2.74 -4.56 -11.91
CA VAL A 38 -2.34 -4.22 -10.54
C VAL A 38 -0.82 -4.15 -10.41
N ARG A 39 -0.06 -5.07 -11.05
CA ARG A 39 1.40 -5.02 -11.03
C ARG A 39 1.94 -3.76 -11.72
N HIS A 40 1.37 -3.39 -12.87
CA HIS A 40 1.74 -2.16 -13.56
C HIS A 40 1.46 -0.93 -12.67
N TYR A 41 0.28 -0.88 -12.06
CA TYR A 41 -0.10 0.18 -11.12
C TYR A 41 0.88 0.28 -9.94
N LEU A 42 1.21 -0.84 -9.29
CA LEU A 42 2.16 -0.87 -8.18
C LEU A 42 3.56 -0.44 -8.60
N THR A 43 3.99 -0.77 -9.83
CA THR A 43 5.28 -0.34 -10.37
C THR A 43 5.33 1.17 -10.58
N GLU A 44 4.28 1.76 -11.15
CA GLU A 44 4.19 3.21 -11.37
C GLU A 44 4.07 3.98 -10.06
N LEU A 45 3.40 3.40 -9.07
CA LEU A 45 3.33 3.94 -7.72
C LEU A 45 4.69 3.90 -7.02
N ASP A 46 5.38 2.76 -7.04
CA ASP A 46 6.70 2.57 -6.43
C ASP A 46 7.72 3.60 -6.93
N ARG A 47 7.71 3.90 -8.23
CA ARG A 47 8.58 4.92 -8.86
C ARG A 47 8.36 6.34 -8.35
N ARG A 48 7.19 6.63 -7.78
CA ARG A 48 6.80 7.98 -7.30
C ARG A 48 6.97 8.14 -5.80
N LEU A 49 7.08 7.03 -5.07
CA LEU A 49 7.22 7.03 -3.63
C LEU A 49 8.69 7.16 -3.21
N GLU A 50 8.92 7.86 -2.12
CA GLU A 50 10.25 7.96 -1.51
C GLU A 50 10.77 6.56 -1.12
N PRO A 51 12.09 6.29 -1.23
CA PRO A 51 12.68 4.97 -0.95
C PRO A 51 12.35 4.39 0.43
N GLU A 52 12.13 5.26 1.42
CA GLU A 52 11.89 4.93 2.82
C GLU A 52 10.43 4.53 3.11
N VAL A 53 9.49 4.86 2.21
CA VAL A 53 8.08 4.50 2.38
C VAL A 53 7.91 3.01 2.15
N GLU A 54 7.41 2.30 3.17
CA GLU A 54 7.04 0.89 3.02
C GLU A 54 5.75 0.73 2.22
N ILE A 55 5.68 -0.27 1.33
CA ILE A 55 4.46 -0.59 0.57
C ILE A 55 3.94 -1.94 1.03
N TRP A 56 2.74 -1.96 1.60
CA TRP A 56 2.06 -3.18 2.03
C TRP A 56 0.81 -3.41 1.20
N ILE A 57 0.61 -4.64 0.76
CA ILE A 57 -0.59 -5.05 0.03
C ILE A 57 -1.27 -6.21 0.74
N GLY A 58 -2.60 -6.20 0.80
CA GLY A 58 -3.39 -7.30 1.33
C GLY A 58 -4.57 -7.62 0.41
N GLY A 59 -5.24 -8.74 0.68
CA GLY A 59 -6.41 -9.16 -0.08
C GLY A 59 -6.10 -10.09 -1.26
N ALA A 60 -6.87 -9.96 -2.33
CA ALA A 60 -6.88 -10.92 -3.43
C ALA A 60 -5.52 -10.98 -4.15
N ARG A 61 -4.95 -12.19 -4.23
CA ARG A 61 -3.71 -12.48 -4.97
C ARG A 61 -2.51 -11.61 -4.57
N CYS A 62 -2.51 -11.04 -3.35
CA CYS A 62 -1.44 -10.17 -2.87
C CYS A 62 -0.05 -10.85 -2.90
N ASN A 63 0.01 -12.15 -2.57
CA ASN A 63 1.25 -12.93 -2.65
C ASN A 63 1.87 -12.94 -4.05
N GLU A 64 1.04 -13.06 -5.10
CA GLU A 64 1.51 -13.02 -6.49
C GLU A 64 2.00 -11.63 -6.89
N LEU A 65 1.48 -10.57 -6.28
CA LEU A 65 1.79 -9.18 -6.59
C LEU A 65 3.01 -8.65 -5.80
N SER A 66 3.43 -9.35 -4.76
CA SER A 66 4.60 -8.99 -3.95
C SER A 66 5.91 -9.06 -4.76
N GLY A 67 6.92 -8.35 -4.28
CA GLY A 67 8.25 -8.28 -4.89
C GLY A 67 8.88 -6.88 -4.77
N GLY A 68 10.21 -6.81 -4.87
CA GLY A 68 10.93 -5.56 -4.66
C GLY A 68 10.64 -4.98 -3.26
N ARG A 69 10.11 -3.75 -3.21
CA ARG A 69 9.70 -3.08 -1.96
C ARG A 69 8.28 -3.42 -1.51
N VAL A 70 7.49 -4.10 -2.35
CA VAL A 70 6.09 -4.42 -2.07
C VAL A 70 5.98 -5.70 -1.25
N ARG A 71 5.46 -5.58 -0.02
CA ARG A 71 5.26 -6.71 0.90
C ARG A 71 3.80 -7.15 0.92
N ALA A 72 3.55 -8.44 0.72
CA ALA A 72 2.23 -9.02 0.91
C ALA A 72 1.94 -9.28 2.39
N ILE A 73 0.76 -8.88 2.83
CA ILE A 73 0.16 -9.21 4.11
C ILE A 73 -1.02 -10.16 3.83
N PRO A 74 -1.14 -11.32 4.53
CA PRO A 74 -1.92 -12.46 4.05
C PRO A 74 -3.40 -12.21 3.75
N ASN A 75 -4.03 -11.25 4.43
CA ASN A 75 -5.43 -10.89 4.22
C ASN A 75 -5.69 -9.44 4.69
N PHE A 76 -6.90 -8.95 4.43
CA PHE A 76 -7.32 -7.60 4.83
C PHE A 76 -7.24 -7.37 6.35
N ALA A 77 -7.68 -8.32 7.16
CA ALA A 77 -7.65 -8.19 8.62
C ALA A 77 -6.22 -8.04 9.16
N ALA A 78 -5.28 -8.85 8.66
CA ALA A 78 -3.87 -8.76 9.02
C ALA A 78 -3.23 -7.46 8.53
N LEU A 79 -3.67 -6.92 7.39
CA LEU A 79 -3.21 -5.62 6.89
C LEU A 79 -3.68 -4.49 7.80
N GLU A 80 -4.96 -4.52 8.22
CA GLU A 80 -5.52 -3.56 9.17
C GLU A 80 -4.81 -3.65 10.53
N GLU A 81 -4.61 -4.85 11.06
CA GLU A 81 -3.85 -5.07 12.30
C GLU A 81 -2.44 -4.49 12.21
N ARG A 82 -1.75 -4.69 11.09
CA ARG A 82 -0.41 -4.13 10.87
C ARG A 82 -0.41 -2.61 10.88
N VAL A 83 -1.43 -1.98 10.30
CA VAL A 83 -1.61 -0.52 10.35
C VAL A 83 -1.82 -0.05 11.79
N TYR A 84 -2.67 -0.72 12.57
CA TYR A 84 -2.89 -0.38 13.97
C TYR A 84 -1.61 -0.49 14.81
N VAL A 85 -0.85 -1.58 14.66
CA VAL A 85 0.42 -1.77 15.37
C VAL A 85 1.42 -0.66 15.04
N LEU A 86 1.55 -0.28 13.76
CA LEU A 86 2.44 0.82 13.36
C LEU A 86 1.97 2.16 13.91
N GLN A 87 0.65 2.42 13.91
CA GLN A 87 0.10 3.64 14.48
C GLN A 87 0.43 3.78 15.95
N ASP A 88 0.33 2.71 16.73
CA ASP A 88 0.62 2.72 18.18
C ASP A 88 2.11 2.85 18.47
N ALA A 89 2.97 2.23 17.67
CA ALA A 89 4.43 2.34 17.82
C ALA A 89 4.97 3.76 17.55
N LEU A 90 4.21 4.60 16.84
CA LEU A 90 4.56 5.98 16.48
C LEU A 90 3.85 7.04 17.33
N ARG A 91 3.17 6.63 18.42
CA ARG A 91 2.61 7.53 19.43
C ARG A 91 3.64 7.83 20.51
#